data_AF-A0A1A7W9Y3-F1
#
_entry.id   AF-A0A1A7W9Y3-F1
#
_cell.length_a   1.000
_cell.length_b   1.000
_cell.length_c   1.000
_cell.angle_alpha   90.00
_cell.angle_beta   90.00
_cell.angle_gamma   90.00
#
_symmetry.space_group_name_H-M   'P 1'
#
loop_
_entity.id
_entity.type
_entity.pdbx_description
1 polymer ?
#
loop_
_entity_poly.entity_id
_entity_poly.type
_entity_poly.pdbx_seq_one_letter_code
_entity_poly.pdbx_strand_id
1 'polypeptide(L)'
;MKLWIFLLVAGCATLVTAQCPLCNTMKWGRCEQNGSPQCSCTLLTGNGDPVNIDCSTLCWCVNSAGVRRSDKGDKNINCTTLVETYWIRFQLTHKEVSGSINDKDLKNAFGAEMKSRYSLDPSLIDDLQYDPDARMIVMDVKKPKGERTTDLGRIAYYMEKDVKVLPLFYNDTNKFITKVSGQNVGMEKILVYYVDEVAPTFTMKNLSGGIIAVIVVVVLVVVLGLLLLFFYRRQQKKKYKKTPQRELDNM
;
A
#
# COMPACT_ATOMS: atom_id res chain seq x y z
N MET A 1 6.63 37.85 58.91
CA MET A 1 6.66 37.73 57.44
C MET A 1 5.71 36.60 57.07
N LYS A 2 4.43 36.92 56.81
CA LYS A 2 3.81 36.99 55.46
C LYS A 2 3.99 35.64 54.74
N LEU A 3 3.05 34.70 54.88
CA LEU A 3 1.75 34.58 54.16
C LEU A 3 1.97 34.43 52.65
N TRP A 4 1.02 33.80 51.93
CA TRP A 4 0.97 33.52 50.48
C TRP A 4 1.29 32.07 50.08
N ILE A 5 0.40 31.17 50.51
CA ILE A 5 0.15 29.85 49.91
C ILE A 5 -0.82 30.04 48.74
N PHE A 6 -0.37 29.60 47.57
CA PHE A 6 -1.11 29.11 46.39
C PHE A 6 -2.50 29.68 46.09
N LEU A 7 -2.55 30.56 45.09
CA LEU A 7 -3.74 30.87 44.32
C LEU A 7 -3.38 30.79 42.82
N LEU A 8 -3.55 29.61 42.23
CA LEU A 8 -3.70 29.45 40.78
C LEU A 8 -4.92 28.57 40.54
N VAL A 9 -6.05 29.26 40.50
CA VAL A 9 -7.33 28.77 40.02
C VAL A 9 -7.13 28.20 38.62
N ALA A 10 -7.44 26.91 38.48
CA ALA A 10 -7.54 26.24 37.20
C ALA A 10 -8.69 26.87 36.39
N GLY A 11 -8.35 27.82 35.53
CA GLY A 11 -9.21 28.26 34.45
C GLY A 11 -9.27 27.17 33.39
N CYS A 12 -10.16 26.20 33.59
CA CYS A 12 -10.54 25.28 32.53
C CYS A 12 -11.41 26.06 31.54
N ALA A 13 -10.76 26.73 30.58
CA ALA A 13 -11.43 27.26 29.41
C ALA A 13 -12.06 26.06 28.69
N THR A 14 -13.39 26.06 28.58
CA THR A 14 -14.12 25.11 27.77
C THR A 14 -13.64 25.26 26.33
N LEU A 15 -12.75 24.36 25.91
CA LEU A 15 -12.44 24.15 24.50
C LEU A 15 -13.73 23.70 23.83
N VAL A 16 -14.42 24.67 23.22
CA VAL A 16 -15.40 24.38 22.17
C VAL A 16 -14.60 23.74 21.05
N THR A 17 -14.58 22.40 21.02
CA THR A 17 -14.04 21.67 19.88
C THR A 17 -15.03 21.85 18.75
N ALA A 18 -14.84 22.89 17.93
CA ALA A 18 -15.54 22.99 16.67
C ALA A 18 -15.04 21.84 15.78
N GLN A 19 -15.91 20.84 15.57
CA GLN A 19 -15.62 19.68 14.73
C GLN A 19 -15.37 20.14 13.29
N CYS A 20 -14.10 20.16 12.85
CA CYS A 20 -13.79 20.39 11.44
C CYS A 20 -14.31 19.23 10.57
N PRO A 21 -14.90 19.51 9.39
CA PRO A 21 -15.36 18.46 8.50
C PRO A 21 -14.17 17.64 7.96
N LEU A 22 -14.38 16.33 7.80
CA LEU A 22 -13.43 15.44 7.14
C LEU A 22 -13.27 15.85 5.67
N CYS A 23 -12.05 15.73 5.14
CA CYS A 23 -11.79 15.96 3.72
C CYS A 23 -12.45 14.84 2.90
N ASN A 24 -13.64 15.10 2.35
CA ASN A 24 -14.43 14.10 1.59
C ASN A 24 -13.69 13.53 0.38
N THR A 25 -12.80 14.32 -0.22
CA THR A 25 -11.98 13.92 -1.36
C THR A 25 -10.74 13.12 -0.96
N MET A 26 -10.34 13.13 0.32
CA MET A 26 -9.08 12.54 0.80
C MET A 26 -9.20 11.91 2.19
N LYS A 27 -9.32 10.58 2.23
CA LYS A 27 -9.38 9.77 3.47
C LYS A 27 -8.18 9.97 4.41
N TRP A 28 -7.03 10.42 3.89
CA TRP A 28 -5.79 10.62 4.66
C TRP A 28 -5.46 12.08 4.97
N GLY A 29 -6.29 13.04 4.51
CA GLY A 29 -6.13 14.45 4.88
C GLY A 29 -6.66 14.69 6.30
N ARG A 30 -5.89 15.36 7.15
CA ARG A 30 -6.31 15.73 8.51
C ARG A 30 -6.63 17.23 8.56
N CYS A 31 -7.87 17.56 8.95
CA CYS A 31 -8.32 18.95 9.07
C CYS A 31 -8.41 19.35 10.55
N GLU A 32 -7.66 20.38 10.95
CA GLU A 32 -7.59 20.89 12.32
C GLU A 32 -7.75 22.43 12.33
N GLN A 33 -8.21 23.00 13.44
CA GLN A 33 -8.31 24.45 13.62
C GLN A 33 -6.99 25.01 14.16
N ASN A 34 -6.30 25.82 13.36
CA ASN A 34 -5.06 26.48 13.76
C ASN A 34 -5.33 27.94 14.11
N GLY A 35 -5.89 28.20 15.30
CA GLY A 35 -5.99 29.55 15.90
C GLY A 35 -6.80 30.59 15.12
N SER A 36 -7.54 30.18 14.09
CA SER A 36 -8.38 31.00 13.20
C SER A 36 -9.76 30.33 13.10
N PRO A 37 -10.87 31.06 12.86
CA PRO A 37 -12.20 30.45 12.70
C PRO A 37 -12.32 29.48 11.51
N GLN A 38 -11.32 29.40 10.64
CA GLN A 38 -11.29 28.52 9.47
C GLN A 38 -10.45 27.25 9.72
N CYS A 39 -11.01 26.09 9.39
CA CYS A 39 -10.33 24.79 9.43
C CYS A 39 -9.26 24.69 8.32
N SER A 40 -8.03 24.28 8.67
CA SER A 40 -6.97 24.00 7.68
C SER A 40 -6.78 22.50 7.53
N CYS A 41 -6.78 22.00 6.30
CA CYS A 41 -6.54 20.59 6.00
C CYS A 41 -5.08 20.38 5.62
N THR A 42 -4.44 19.39 6.23
CA THR A 42 -3.07 19.00 5.93
C THR A 42 -3.03 17.57 5.41
N LEU A 43 -2.16 17.33 4.45
CA LEU A 43 -1.82 15.98 4.02
C LEU A 43 -0.38 15.72 4.42
N LEU A 44 -0.17 14.69 5.22
CA LEU A 44 1.16 14.17 5.44
C LEU A 44 1.66 13.62 4.11
N THR A 45 2.60 14.33 3.52
CA THR A 45 3.32 13.84 2.35
C THR A 45 4.34 12.79 2.80
N GLY A 46 4.94 12.04 1.86
CA GLY A 46 5.92 11.00 2.19
C GLY A 46 7.15 11.47 2.99
N ASN A 47 7.29 12.78 3.22
CA ASN A 47 8.33 13.41 4.03
C ASN A 47 7.96 13.58 5.51
N GLY A 48 6.72 13.26 5.92
CA GLY A 48 6.23 13.51 7.28
C GLY A 48 5.83 14.96 7.55
N ASP A 49 6.08 15.87 6.60
CA ASP A 49 5.70 17.26 6.69
C ASP A 49 4.20 17.44 6.37
N PRO A 50 3.44 18.13 7.23
CA PRO A 50 2.05 18.49 6.97
C PRO A 50 2.00 19.61 5.93
N VAL A 51 1.61 19.26 4.70
CA VAL A 51 1.36 20.25 3.64
C VAL A 51 -0.08 20.71 3.74
N ASN A 52 -0.30 22.02 3.88
CA ASN A 52 -1.65 22.60 3.77
C ASN A 52 -2.18 22.32 2.36
N ILE A 53 -3.27 21.57 2.29
CA ILE A 53 -3.94 21.23 1.06
C ILE A 53 -5.32 21.86 1.04
N ASP A 54 -5.68 22.42 -0.10
CA ASP A 54 -7.08 22.68 -0.39
C ASP A 54 -7.68 21.39 -0.99
N CYS A 55 -8.48 20.71 -0.17
CA CYS A 55 -9.22 19.51 -0.53
C CYS A 55 -10.12 19.65 -1.77
N SER A 56 -10.45 20.88 -2.18
CA SER A 56 -11.21 21.18 -3.39
C SER A 56 -10.36 21.34 -4.67
N THR A 57 -9.04 21.39 -4.54
CA THR A 57 -8.12 21.69 -5.66
C THR A 57 -7.15 20.56 -6.01
N LEU A 58 -7.10 19.50 -5.20
CA LEU A 58 -6.23 18.36 -5.43
C LEU A 58 -6.79 17.47 -6.55
N CYS A 59 -6.00 17.26 -7.60
CA CYS A 59 -6.40 16.47 -8.77
C CYS A 59 -5.41 15.33 -9.04
N TRP A 60 -5.89 14.25 -9.65
CA TRP A 60 -5.08 13.12 -10.11
C TRP A 60 -5.75 12.46 -11.31
N CYS A 61 -4.96 11.80 -12.16
CA CYS A 61 -5.50 11.02 -13.26
C CYS A 61 -5.87 9.61 -12.78
N VAL A 62 -6.98 9.08 -13.31
CA VAL A 62 -7.46 7.72 -13.08
C VAL A 62 -7.56 6.95 -14.41
N ASN A 63 -7.56 5.62 -14.34
CA ASN A 63 -7.90 4.77 -15.48
C ASN A 63 -9.42 4.59 -15.59
N SER A 64 -9.87 3.78 -16.56
CA SER A 64 -11.28 3.40 -16.71
C SER A 64 -11.85 2.69 -15.48
N ALA A 65 -11.02 1.99 -14.69
CA ALA A 65 -11.43 1.37 -13.42
C ALA A 65 -11.46 2.34 -12.23
N GLY A 66 -11.17 3.63 -12.43
CA GLY A 66 -11.15 4.64 -11.36
C GLY A 66 -9.93 4.57 -10.44
N VAL A 67 -8.93 3.77 -10.78
CA VAL A 67 -7.68 3.64 -10.02
C VAL A 67 -6.71 4.75 -10.44
N ARG A 68 -6.16 5.42 -9.43
CA ARG A 68 -5.18 6.49 -9.63
C ARG A 68 -3.93 5.95 -10.33
N ARG A 69 -3.47 6.70 -11.34
CA ARG A 69 -2.32 6.36 -12.20
C ARG A 69 -1.32 7.51 -12.39
N SER A 70 -1.50 8.60 -11.66
CA SER A 70 -0.56 9.72 -11.60
C SER A 70 -0.25 10.12 -10.16
N ASP A 71 0.83 10.87 -9.99
CA ASP A 71 1.02 11.67 -8.77
C ASP A 71 -0.16 12.64 -8.59
N LYS A 72 -0.36 13.04 -7.33
CA LYS A 72 -1.34 14.05 -6.97
C LYS A 72 -0.77 15.42 -7.37
N GLY A 73 -1.57 16.20 -8.07
CA GLY A 73 -1.24 17.54 -8.54
C GLY A 73 -2.30 18.57 -8.16
N ASP A 74 -2.11 19.78 -8.64
CA ASP A 74 -3.08 20.86 -8.59
C ASP A 74 -4.09 20.76 -9.76
N LYS A 75 -4.95 21.78 -9.89
CA LYS A 75 -5.93 21.87 -10.98
C LYS A 75 -5.32 21.93 -12.39
N ASN A 76 -4.00 22.11 -12.52
CA ASN A 76 -3.32 22.19 -13.80
C ASN A 76 -2.86 20.82 -14.32
N ILE A 77 -3.14 19.72 -13.59
CA ILE A 77 -2.81 18.38 -14.05
C ILE A 77 -3.55 18.03 -15.35
N ASN A 78 -2.80 17.59 -16.36
CA ASN A 78 -3.35 17.25 -17.67
C ASN A 78 -3.66 15.74 -17.75
N CYS A 79 -4.95 15.39 -17.75
CA CYS A 79 -5.45 14.03 -17.92
C CYS A 79 -6.27 13.91 -19.22
N THR A 80 -5.70 14.33 -20.36
CA THR A 80 -6.40 14.38 -21.67
C THR A 80 -6.84 13.04 -22.23
N THR A 81 -6.17 11.93 -21.87
CA THR A 81 -6.47 10.60 -22.43
C THR A 81 -7.01 9.67 -21.35
N LEU A 82 -8.21 9.14 -21.56
CA LEU A 82 -8.73 8.04 -20.76
C LEU A 82 -8.02 6.74 -21.16
N VAL A 83 -7.18 6.28 -20.25
CA VAL A 83 -6.45 5.03 -20.41
C VAL A 83 -7.27 3.88 -19.85
N GLU A 84 -7.41 2.85 -20.67
CA GLU A 84 -8.22 1.69 -20.36
C GLU A 84 -7.43 0.66 -19.55
N THR A 85 -8.09 0.07 -18.56
CA THR A 85 -7.61 -1.15 -17.92
C THR A 85 -8.03 -2.34 -18.76
N TYR A 86 -7.06 -2.98 -19.42
CA TYR A 86 -7.31 -4.14 -20.29
C TYR A 86 -7.10 -5.49 -19.58
N TRP A 87 -6.39 -5.48 -18.45
CA TRP A 87 -6.11 -6.69 -17.69
C TRP A 87 -6.29 -6.43 -16.19
N ILE A 88 -7.07 -7.30 -15.55
CA ILE A 88 -7.22 -7.34 -14.10
C ILE A 88 -6.75 -8.71 -13.60
N ARG A 89 -5.91 -8.70 -12.57
CA ARG A 89 -5.49 -9.90 -11.85
C ARG A 89 -6.18 -9.93 -10.49
N PHE A 90 -6.96 -10.97 -10.25
CA PHE A 90 -7.54 -11.26 -8.96
C PHE A 90 -6.65 -12.26 -8.22
N GLN A 91 -6.28 -11.91 -6.99
CA GLN A 91 -5.67 -12.81 -6.04
C GLN A 91 -6.65 -13.05 -4.92
N LEU A 92 -7.19 -14.26 -4.86
CA LEU A 92 -8.19 -14.67 -3.88
C LEU A 92 -7.56 -15.65 -2.91
N THR A 93 -7.90 -15.52 -1.64
CA THR A 93 -7.61 -16.55 -0.64
C THR A 93 -8.93 -17.15 -0.22
N HIS A 94 -9.05 -18.47 -0.32
CA HIS A 94 -10.24 -19.19 0.11
C HIS A 94 -10.11 -19.71 1.53
N LYS A 95 -11.26 -19.86 2.20
CA LYS A 95 -11.36 -20.49 3.52
C LYS A 95 -10.90 -21.94 3.46
N GLU A 96 -10.50 -22.48 4.60
CA GLU A 96 -10.13 -23.89 4.70
C GLU A 96 -11.23 -24.83 4.17
N VAL A 97 -10.78 -25.84 3.43
CA VAL A 97 -11.61 -26.84 2.78
C VAL A 97 -11.16 -28.23 3.23
N SER A 98 -12.10 -29.15 3.43
CA SER A 98 -11.81 -30.51 3.89
C SER A 98 -11.28 -31.44 2.79
N GLY A 99 -11.49 -31.11 1.52
CA GLY A 99 -11.07 -31.92 0.37
C GLY A 99 -10.02 -31.25 -0.51
N SER A 100 -9.37 -32.04 -1.36
CA SER A 100 -8.49 -31.52 -2.40
C SER A 100 -9.30 -30.81 -3.50
N ILE A 101 -8.86 -29.64 -3.91
CA ILE A 101 -9.44 -28.89 -5.04
C ILE A 101 -8.69 -29.27 -6.32
N ASN A 102 -9.43 -29.65 -7.37
CA ASN A 102 -8.85 -29.88 -8.69
C ASN A 102 -8.85 -28.58 -9.51
N ASP A 103 -7.71 -28.22 -10.10
CA ASP A 103 -7.52 -26.97 -10.87
C ASP A 103 -8.52 -26.82 -12.02
N LYS A 104 -8.86 -27.92 -12.72
CA LYS A 104 -9.79 -27.90 -13.85
C LYS A 104 -11.22 -27.65 -13.37
N ASP A 105 -11.63 -28.32 -12.31
CA ASP A 105 -12.95 -28.12 -11.69
C ASP A 105 -13.07 -26.69 -11.14
N LEU A 106 -12.00 -26.18 -10.53
CA LEU A 106 -11.90 -24.81 -10.04
C LEU A 106 -12.07 -23.81 -11.18
N LYS A 107 -11.34 -23.99 -12.29
CA LYS A 107 -11.44 -23.11 -13.47
C LYS A 107 -12.86 -23.09 -14.04
N ASN A 108 -13.49 -24.25 -14.16
CA ASN A 108 -14.87 -24.35 -14.64
C ASN A 108 -15.87 -23.69 -13.69
N ALA A 109 -15.73 -23.92 -12.38
CA ALA A 109 -16.61 -23.37 -11.36
C ALA A 109 -16.50 -21.84 -11.30
N PHE A 110 -15.29 -21.29 -11.39
CA PHE A 110 -15.08 -19.85 -11.47
C PHE A 110 -15.66 -19.26 -12.76
N GLY A 111 -15.42 -19.88 -13.93
CA GLY A 111 -15.98 -19.41 -15.19
C GLY A 111 -17.52 -19.36 -15.16
N ALA A 112 -18.16 -20.40 -14.62
CA ALA A 112 -19.61 -20.46 -14.46
C ALA A 112 -20.14 -19.37 -13.50
N GLU A 113 -19.49 -19.20 -12.34
CA GLU A 113 -19.87 -18.21 -11.34
C GLU A 113 -19.70 -16.78 -11.87
N MET A 114 -18.57 -16.49 -12.54
CA MET A 114 -18.30 -15.18 -13.13
C MET A 114 -19.33 -14.81 -14.21
N LYS A 115 -19.74 -15.78 -15.03
CA LYS A 115 -20.80 -15.59 -16.03
C LYS A 115 -22.16 -15.37 -15.38
N SER A 116 -22.53 -16.20 -14.42
CA SER A 116 -23.86 -16.14 -13.78
C SER A 116 -24.04 -14.87 -12.95
N ARG A 117 -23.02 -14.52 -12.14
CA ARG A 117 -23.12 -13.46 -11.13
C ARG A 117 -22.72 -12.10 -11.67
N TYR A 118 -21.69 -12.03 -12.50
CA TYR A 118 -21.15 -10.76 -13.01
C TYR A 118 -21.39 -10.55 -14.51
N SER A 119 -22.04 -11.50 -15.20
CA SER A 119 -22.22 -11.45 -16.66
C SER A 119 -20.91 -11.31 -17.43
N LEU A 120 -19.79 -11.78 -16.86
CA LEU A 120 -18.49 -11.81 -17.52
C LEU A 120 -18.47 -12.98 -18.51
N ASP A 121 -18.04 -12.73 -19.75
CA ASP A 121 -17.76 -13.81 -20.68
C ASP A 121 -16.57 -14.65 -20.16
N PRO A 122 -16.75 -15.96 -19.90
CA PRO A 122 -15.65 -16.83 -19.47
C PRO A 122 -14.45 -16.85 -20.41
N SER A 123 -14.63 -16.49 -21.69
CA SER A 123 -13.54 -16.39 -22.66
C SER A 123 -12.48 -15.34 -22.30
N LEU A 124 -12.86 -14.34 -21.49
CA LEU A 124 -11.96 -13.29 -21.01
C LEU A 124 -11.08 -13.75 -19.83
N ILE A 125 -11.35 -14.93 -19.27
CA ILE A 125 -10.48 -15.55 -18.25
C ILE A 125 -9.32 -16.24 -18.98
N ASP A 126 -8.20 -15.53 -19.07
CA ASP A 126 -6.99 -15.98 -19.78
C ASP A 126 -6.33 -17.14 -19.03
N ASP A 127 -6.12 -16.95 -17.72
CA ASP A 127 -5.47 -17.93 -16.87
C ASP A 127 -6.07 -18.00 -15.47
N LEU A 128 -6.01 -19.19 -14.87
CA LEU A 128 -6.40 -19.43 -13.50
C LEU A 128 -5.44 -20.44 -12.88
N GLN A 129 -4.65 -19.98 -11.92
CA GLN A 129 -3.67 -20.78 -11.19
C GLN A 129 -4.14 -20.97 -9.75
N TYR A 130 -3.86 -22.14 -9.20
CA TYR A 130 -4.21 -22.50 -7.84
C TYR A 130 -2.98 -22.99 -7.08
N ASP A 131 -2.75 -22.39 -5.92
CA ASP A 131 -1.76 -22.81 -4.93
C ASP A 131 -2.49 -23.38 -3.71
N PRO A 132 -2.49 -24.72 -3.52
CA PRO A 132 -3.19 -25.36 -2.41
C PRO A 132 -2.55 -25.07 -1.05
N ASP A 133 -1.24 -24.88 -0.98
CA ASP A 133 -0.52 -24.64 0.28
C ASP A 133 -0.84 -23.25 0.83
N ALA A 134 -0.94 -22.25 -0.07
CA ALA A 134 -1.33 -20.88 0.27
C ALA A 134 -2.85 -20.64 0.24
N ARG A 135 -3.66 -21.64 -0.14
CA ARG A 135 -5.10 -21.51 -0.44
C ARG A 135 -5.42 -20.36 -1.39
N MET A 136 -4.52 -20.14 -2.35
CA MET A 136 -4.50 -18.94 -3.18
C MET A 136 -4.93 -19.26 -4.60
N ILE A 137 -5.81 -18.44 -5.14
CA ILE A 137 -6.29 -18.53 -6.51
C ILE A 137 -5.88 -17.25 -7.21
N VAL A 138 -5.13 -17.37 -8.30
CA VAL A 138 -4.73 -16.24 -9.15
C VAL A 138 -5.50 -16.35 -10.46
N MET A 139 -6.38 -15.40 -10.71
CA MET A 139 -7.22 -15.37 -11.91
C MET A 139 -6.91 -14.11 -12.72
N ASP A 140 -6.49 -14.30 -13.97
CA ASP A 140 -6.22 -13.24 -14.92
C ASP A 140 -7.40 -13.06 -15.86
N VAL A 141 -8.02 -11.88 -15.82
CA VAL A 141 -9.10 -11.49 -16.74
C VAL A 141 -8.57 -10.44 -17.69
N LYS A 142 -8.56 -10.75 -18.99
CA LYS A 142 -7.98 -9.91 -20.05
C LYS A 142 -9.00 -9.66 -21.14
N LYS A 143 -9.06 -8.41 -21.58
CA LYS A 143 -9.71 -8.02 -22.83
C LYS A 143 -8.67 -7.54 -23.85
N PRO A 144 -8.95 -7.64 -25.15
CA PRO A 144 -8.14 -6.99 -26.18
C PRO A 144 -7.89 -5.51 -25.89
N LYS A 145 -6.65 -5.06 -26.13
CA LYS A 145 -6.31 -3.64 -26.05
C LYS A 145 -7.12 -2.86 -27.09
N GLY A 146 -7.65 -1.71 -26.71
CA GLY A 146 -8.54 -0.88 -27.50
C GLY A 146 -10.03 -1.19 -27.30
N GLU A 147 -10.39 -2.30 -26.65
CA GLU A 147 -11.80 -2.63 -26.39
C GLU A 147 -12.36 -1.82 -25.21
N ARG A 148 -13.44 -1.08 -25.47
CA ARG A 148 -14.12 -0.21 -24.48
C ARG A 148 -15.53 -0.65 -24.10
N THR A 149 -16.02 -1.76 -24.65
CA THR A 149 -17.37 -2.29 -24.38
C THR A 149 -17.46 -3.00 -23.05
N THR A 150 -16.47 -3.83 -22.73
CA THR A 150 -16.44 -4.59 -21.49
C THR A 150 -15.77 -3.79 -20.38
N ASP A 151 -16.54 -3.43 -19.34
CA ASP A 151 -16.02 -2.76 -18.15
C ASP A 151 -15.53 -3.78 -17.12
N LEU A 152 -14.23 -4.09 -17.19
CA LEU A 152 -13.57 -4.98 -16.23
C LEU A 152 -13.52 -4.34 -14.83
N GLY A 153 -13.44 -3.01 -14.73
CA GLY A 153 -13.38 -2.29 -13.46
C GLY A 153 -14.66 -2.48 -12.64
N ARG A 154 -15.82 -2.43 -13.30
CA ARG A 154 -17.11 -2.73 -12.67
C ARG A 154 -17.14 -4.14 -12.09
N ILE A 155 -16.73 -5.14 -12.87
CA ILE A 155 -16.73 -6.54 -12.43
C ILE A 155 -15.80 -6.72 -11.22
N ALA A 156 -14.61 -6.14 -11.28
CA ALA A 156 -13.68 -6.15 -10.18
C ALA A 156 -14.24 -5.51 -8.91
N TYR A 157 -14.93 -4.38 -9.04
CA TYR A 157 -15.55 -3.68 -7.93
C TYR A 157 -16.65 -4.52 -7.26
N TYR A 158 -17.55 -5.13 -8.05
CA TYR A 158 -18.62 -5.99 -7.50
C TYR A 158 -18.03 -7.22 -6.81
N MET A 159 -17.04 -7.87 -7.42
CA MET A 159 -16.38 -9.04 -6.82
C MET A 159 -15.66 -8.68 -5.51
N GLU A 160 -14.94 -7.56 -5.48
CA GLU A 160 -14.29 -7.08 -4.26
C GLU A 160 -15.30 -6.86 -3.13
N LYS A 161 -16.46 -6.29 -3.47
CA LYS A 161 -17.55 -6.03 -2.51
C LYS A 161 -18.20 -7.32 -2.00
N ASP A 162 -18.43 -8.29 -2.88
CA ASP A 162 -18.98 -9.60 -2.49
C ASP A 162 -18.07 -10.36 -1.54
N VAL A 163 -16.75 -10.37 -1.80
CA VAL A 163 -15.77 -11.03 -0.92
C VAL A 163 -15.65 -10.31 0.42
N LYS A 164 -15.68 -8.96 0.43
CA LYS A 164 -15.64 -8.15 1.65
C LYS A 164 -16.97 -8.04 2.40
N VAL A 165 -17.96 -8.88 2.05
CA VAL A 165 -19.26 -8.99 2.75
C VAL A 165 -20.08 -7.70 2.68
N LEU A 166 -19.99 -6.98 1.55
CA LEU A 166 -20.84 -5.84 1.24
C LEU A 166 -21.45 -6.01 -0.17
N PRO A 167 -22.12 -7.15 -0.45
CA PRO A 167 -22.68 -7.41 -1.78
C PRO A 167 -23.66 -6.31 -2.19
N LEU A 168 -23.55 -5.88 -3.44
CA LEU A 168 -24.32 -4.76 -4.00
C LEU A 168 -25.54 -5.22 -4.81
N PHE A 169 -25.83 -6.51 -4.80
CA PHE A 169 -26.96 -7.09 -5.54
C PHE A 169 -28.26 -6.88 -4.78
N TYR A 170 -29.28 -6.39 -5.49
CA TYR A 170 -30.61 -6.18 -4.92
C TYR A 170 -31.21 -7.52 -4.47
N ASN A 171 -31.59 -7.62 -3.20
CA ASN A 171 -32.14 -8.82 -2.56
C ASN A 171 -31.21 -10.06 -2.55
N ASP A 172 -29.92 -9.91 -2.84
CA ASP A 172 -28.93 -10.98 -2.70
C ASP A 172 -27.79 -10.53 -1.77
N THR A 173 -27.84 -11.02 -0.54
CA THR A 173 -26.83 -10.77 0.49
C THR A 173 -25.79 -11.89 0.57
N ASN A 174 -25.82 -12.84 -0.36
CA ASN A 174 -24.90 -13.97 -0.32
C ASN A 174 -23.49 -13.51 -0.65
N LYS A 175 -22.52 -14.05 0.09
CA LYS A 175 -21.09 -13.86 -0.19
C LYS A 175 -20.73 -14.56 -1.50
N PHE A 176 -19.61 -14.17 -2.09
CA PHE A 176 -19.02 -14.95 -3.15
C PHE A 176 -18.62 -16.34 -2.62
N ILE A 177 -19.34 -17.37 -3.08
CA ILE A 177 -19.10 -18.78 -2.77
C ILE A 177 -19.16 -19.52 -4.10
N THR A 178 -18.11 -20.27 -4.43
CA THR A 178 -18.10 -21.13 -5.60
C THR A 178 -18.16 -22.59 -5.17
N LYS A 179 -18.85 -23.44 -5.94
CA LYS A 179 -18.99 -24.85 -5.62
C LYS A 179 -18.02 -25.66 -6.48
N VAL A 180 -17.01 -26.25 -5.86
CA VAL A 180 -15.95 -27.02 -6.53
C VAL A 180 -16.01 -28.45 -6.04
N SER A 181 -16.18 -29.40 -6.97
CA SER A 181 -16.24 -30.84 -6.68
C SER A 181 -17.23 -31.20 -5.55
N GLY A 182 -18.38 -30.49 -5.51
CA GLY A 182 -19.43 -30.69 -4.51
C GLY A 182 -19.27 -29.91 -3.20
N GLN A 183 -18.10 -29.28 -2.97
CA GLN A 183 -17.81 -28.51 -1.77
C GLN A 183 -17.98 -27.00 -2.00
N ASN A 184 -18.48 -26.29 -0.98
CA ASN A 184 -18.58 -24.83 -1.00
C ASN A 184 -17.23 -24.20 -0.64
N VAL A 185 -16.67 -23.42 -1.56
CA VAL A 185 -15.42 -22.69 -1.42
C VAL A 185 -15.75 -21.20 -1.30
N GLY A 186 -15.72 -20.69 -0.06
CA GLY A 186 -15.92 -19.28 0.22
C GLY A 186 -14.59 -18.52 0.31
N MET A 187 -14.60 -17.24 -0.06
CA MET A 187 -13.40 -16.40 -0.03
C MET A 187 -13.25 -15.66 1.30
N GLU A 188 -12.00 -15.46 1.73
CA GLU A 188 -11.64 -14.70 2.93
C GLU A 188 -10.93 -13.38 2.59
N LYS A 189 -10.08 -13.38 1.56
CA LYS A 189 -9.32 -12.21 1.13
C LYS A 189 -9.35 -12.06 -0.37
N ILE A 190 -9.35 -10.82 -0.84
CA ILE A 190 -9.19 -10.45 -2.23
C ILE A 190 -8.17 -9.32 -2.37
N LEU A 191 -7.26 -9.49 -3.31
CA LEU A 191 -6.38 -8.46 -3.84
C LEU A 191 -6.68 -8.31 -5.33
N VAL A 192 -6.81 -7.07 -5.79
CA VAL A 192 -7.11 -6.76 -7.19
C VAL A 192 -5.99 -5.90 -7.73
N TYR A 193 -5.36 -6.36 -8.80
CA TYR A 193 -4.34 -5.62 -9.54
C TYR A 193 -4.90 -5.19 -10.87
N TYR A 194 -4.67 -3.93 -11.22
CA TYR A 194 -5.17 -3.32 -12.45
C TYR A 194 -3.99 -3.03 -13.37
N VAL A 195 -4.08 -3.46 -14.62
CA VAL A 195 -3.06 -3.24 -15.64
C VAL A 195 -3.65 -2.47 -16.81
N ASP A 196 -3.07 -1.30 -17.02
CA ASP A 196 -3.50 -0.31 -18.00
C ASP A 196 -2.80 -0.51 -19.35
N GLU A 197 -3.43 -0.04 -20.43
CA GLU A 197 -2.83 0.00 -21.77
C GLU A 197 -1.55 0.85 -21.81
N VAL A 198 -1.52 1.91 -21.00
CA VAL A 198 -0.41 2.86 -20.88
C VAL A 198 0.08 2.88 -19.44
N ALA A 199 1.39 2.77 -19.25
CA ALA A 199 2.03 2.76 -17.94
C ALA A 199 1.64 3.98 -17.09
N PRO A 200 1.51 3.82 -15.77
CA PRO A 200 1.20 4.93 -14.87
C PRO A 200 2.39 5.88 -14.74
N THR A 201 2.10 7.16 -14.55
CA THR A 201 3.09 8.23 -14.39
C THR A 201 3.25 8.58 -12.92
N PHE A 202 3.92 7.72 -12.16
CA PHE A 202 4.34 8.01 -10.79
C PHE A 202 5.79 8.43 -10.80
N THR A 203 6.09 9.61 -10.25
CA THR A 203 7.46 10.06 -10.07
C THR A 203 7.93 9.60 -8.69
N MET A 204 8.96 8.74 -8.66
CA MET A 204 9.63 8.33 -7.41
C MET A 204 10.56 9.43 -6.87
N LYS A 205 10.15 10.69 -6.97
CA LYS A 205 10.98 11.86 -6.62
C LYS A 205 11.30 11.97 -5.12
N ASN A 206 10.68 11.14 -4.29
CA ASN A 206 10.79 11.22 -2.84
C ASN A 206 11.52 10.00 -2.24
N LEU A 207 12.68 9.62 -2.80
CA LEU A 207 13.72 9.03 -1.96
C LEU A 207 14.20 10.15 -1.02
N SER A 208 13.49 10.30 0.10
CA SER A 208 13.55 11.45 0.99
C SER A 208 14.99 11.77 1.35
N GLY A 209 15.40 13.04 1.16
CA GLY A 209 16.73 13.51 1.56
C GLY A 209 17.09 13.18 3.01
N GLY A 210 16.08 12.99 3.88
CA GLY A 210 16.24 12.48 5.25
C GLY A 210 16.88 11.09 5.33
N ILE A 211 16.48 10.13 4.48
CA ILE A 211 17.08 8.79 4.45
C ILE A 211 18.54 8.88 4.01
N ILE A 212 18.82 9.68 2.98
CA ILE A 212 20.20 9.91 2.50
C ILE A 212 21.04 10.57 3.60
N ALA A 213 20.51 11.59 4.29
CA ALA A 213 21.19 12.25 5.40
C ALA A 213 21.52 11.29 6.54
N VAL A 214 20.58 10.42 6.94
CA VAL A 214 20.81 9.40 7.97
C VAL A 214 21.89 8.41 7.53
N ILE A 215 21.82 7.91 6.29
CA ILE A 215 22.83 6.97 5.75
C ILE A 215 24.23 7.61 5.76
N VAL A 216 24.35 8.86 5.32
CA VAL A 216 25.64 9.58 5.30
C VAL A 216 26.23 9.71 6.71
N VAL A 217 25.42 10.08 7.70
CA VAL A 217 25.87 10.19 9.10
C VAL A 217 26.35 8.84 9.63
N VAL A 218 25.60 7.75 9.38
CA VAL A 218 25.98 6.41 9.82
C VAL A 218 27.30 5.97 9.19
N VAL A 219 27.47 6.18 7.88
CA VAL A 219 28.72 5.83 7.18
C VAL A 219 29.92 6.60 7.74
N LEU A 220 29.79 7.90 8.02
CA LEU A 220 30.86 8.70 8.61
C LEU A 220 31.29 8.19 9.99
N VAL A 221 30.32 7.81 10.84
CA VAL A 221 30.62 7.25 12.17
C VAL A 221 31.36 5.92 12.06
N VAL A 222 30.95 5.04 11.15
CA VAL A 222 31.60 3.75 10.91
C VAL A 222 33.04 3.93 10.41
N VAL A 223 33.26 4.85 9.46
CA VAL A 223 34.60 5.14 8.92
C VAL A 223 35.52 5.70 10.01
N LEU A 224 35.03 6.65 10.81
CA LEU A 224 35.80 7.19 11.95
C LEU A 224 36.14 6.10 12.97
N GLY A 225 35.17 5.23 13.29
CA GLY A 225 35.39 4.10 14.19
C GLY A 225 36.47 3.14 13.68
N LEU A 226 36.43 2.79 12.40
CA LEU A 226 37.44 1.93 11.77
C LEU A 226 38.83 2.59 11.74
N LEU A 227 38.92 3.89 11.47
CA LEU A 227 40.17 4.64 11.50
C LEU A 227 40.79 4.66 12.90
N LEU A 228 40.00 4.95 13.94
CA LEU A 228 40.47 4.93 15.33
C LEU A 228 40.98 3.54 15.72
N LEU A 229 40.24 2.49 15.35
CA LEU A 229 40.62 1.09 15.62
C LEU A 229 41.92 0.71 14.88
N PHE A 230 42.07 1.15 13.62
CA PHE A 230 43.29 0.97 12.84
C PHE A 230 44.50 1.65 13.49
N PHE A 231 44.36 2.91 13.91
CA PHE A 231 45.44 3.64 14.59
C PHE A 231 45.78 3.03 15.96
N TYR A 232 44.78 2.62 16.73
CA TYR A 232 44.98 1.94 18.01
C TYR A 232 45.74 0.62 17.84
N ARG A 233 45.34 -0.22 16.88
CA ARG A 233 46.06 -1.46 16.54
C ARG A 233 47.48 -1.19 16.05
N ARG A 234 47.69 -0.14 15.26
CA ARG A 234 49.02 0.24 14.76
C ARG A 234 49.94 0.69 15.90
N GLN A 235 49.43 1.40 16.91
CA GLN A 235 50.20 1.75 18.11
C GLN A 235 50.56 0.54 18.97
N GLN A 236 49.64 -0.41 19.17
CA GLN A 236 49.92 -1.65 19.90
C GLN A 236 51.02 -2.48 19.22
N LYS A 237 51.00 -2.58 17.88
CA LYS A 237 52.06 -3.26 17.12
C LYS A 237 53.44 -2.58 17.24
N LYS A 238 53.50 -1.26 17.48
CA LYS A 238 54.77 -0.55 17.74
C LYS A 238 55.31 -0.79 19.16
N LYS A 239 54.46 -1.17 20.12
CA LYS A 239 54.85 -1.47 21.51
C LYS A 239 55.34 -2.91 21.74
N TYR A 240 55.08 -3.84 20.81
CA TYR A 240 55.74 -5.15 20.78
C TYR A 240 57.19 -5.00 20.30
N LYS A 241 58.09 -4.61 21.22
CA LYS A 241 59.54 -4.83 21.04
C LYS A 241 59.78 -6.34 21.05
N LYS A 242 60.35 -6.87 19.97
CA LYS A 242 60.85 -8.25 19.91
C LYS A 242 61.76 -8.50 21.12
N THR A 243 61.46 -9.52 21.91
CA THR A 243 62.42 -10.12 22.85
C THR A 243 63.65 -10.51 22.03
N PRO A 244 64.90 -10.26 22.50
CA PRO A 244 66.08 -10.72 21.78
C PRO A 244 66.01 -12.23 21.62
N GLN A 245 66.22 -12.72 20.41
CA GLN A 245 66.39 -14.14 20.16
C GLN A 245 67.66 -14.56 20.92
N ARG A 246 67.48 -15.37 21.95
CA ARG A 246 68.60 -15.97 22.67
C ARG A 246 69.25 -16.94 21.69
N GLU A 247 70.43 -16.61 21.19
CA GLU A 247 71.26 -17.57 20.48
C GLU A 247 71.51 -18.72 21.45
N LEU A 248 70.97 -19.89 21.13
CA LEU A 248 71.47 -21.15 21.66
C LEU A 248 72.71 -21.44 20.82
N ASP A 249 73.84 -20.95 21.28
CA ASP A 249 75.14 -21.47 20.87
C ASP A 249 75.12 -22.99 21.12
N ASN A 250 75.39 -23.74 20.06
CA ASN A 250 75.75 -25.14 20.15
C ASN A 250 77.00 -25.27 21.02
N MET A 251 76.89 -25.96 22.16
CA MET A 251 77.91 -26.82 22.78
C MET A 251 77.36 -27.53 24.01
#